data_AF-R7CBG7-F1
#
_entry.id   AF-R7CBG7-F1
#
_cell.length_a   1.000
_cell.length_b   1.000
_cell.length_c   1.000
_cell.angle_alpha   90.00
_cell.angle_beta   90.00
_cell.angle_gamma   90.00
#
_symmetry.space_group_name_H-M   'P 1'
#
loop_
_entity.id
_entity.type
_entity.pdbx_description
1 polymer ?
#
loop_
_entity_poly.entity_id
_entity_poly.type
_entity_poly.pdbx_seq_one_letter_code
_entity_poly.pdbx_strand_id
1 'polypeptide(L)' 'MNKDFSDFLSEIDRGKYDEKREKLTETYLGYLEEAKTDQGKAVVAIEYAQRFSLFTLECYHDWLQRTK' A
#
# COMPACT_ATOMS: atom_id res chain seq x y z
N MET A 1 -12.47 10.81 -11.18
CA MET A 1 -11.85 9.52 -10.80
C MET A 1 -12.75 8.40 -11.35
N ASN A 2 -12.21 7.31 -11.90
CA ASN A 2 -13.02 6.18 -12.40
C ASN A 2 -13.86 5.60 -11.24
N LYS A 3 -15.13 5.27 -11.48
CA LYS A 3 -16.04 4.70 -10.48
C LYS A 3 -15.49 3.39 -9.91
N ASP A 4 -15.02 2.49 -10.76
CA ASP A 4 -14.44 1.20 -10.33
C ASP A 4 -13.25 1.39 -9.39
N PHE A 5 -12.42 2.41 -9.68
CA PHE A 5 -11.28 2.74 -8.83
C PHE A 5 -11.72 3.36 -7.50
N SER A 6 -12.77 4.18 -7.49
CA SER A 6 -13.34 4.74 -6.25
C SER A 6 -13.95 3.66 -5.37
N ASP A 7 -14.66 2.71 -5.97
CA ASP A 7 -15.31 1.60 -5.27
C ASP A 7 -14.23 0.68 -4.66
N PHE A 8 -13.19 0.35 -5.45
CA PHE A 8 -12.00 -0.33 -4.96
C PHE A 8 -11.34 0.36 -3.76
N LEU A 9 -11.12 1.68 -3.82
CA LEU A 9 -10.50 2.42 -2.71
C LEU A 9 -11.35 2.38 -1.44
N SER A 10 -12.68 2.26 -1.55
CA SER A 10 -13.56 2.14 -0.38
C SER A 10 -13.51 0.76 0.28
N GLU A 11 -13.12 -0.27 -0.47
CA GLU A 11 -13.06 -1.66 -0.03
C GLU A 11 -11.65 -2.10 0.35
N ILE A 12 -10.60 -1.51 -0.24
CA ILE A 12 -9.23 -2.01 -0.08
C ILE A 12 -8.72 -1.98 1.38
N ASP A 13 -9.23 -1.04 2.17
CA ASP A 13 -8.91 -0.89 3.60
C ASP A 13 -9.88 -1.70 4.48
N ARG A 14 -10.64 -2.65 3.91
CA ARG A 14 -11.58 -3.53 4.62
C ARG A 14 -11.55 -4.94 4.03
N GLY A 15 -11.11 -5.92 4.81
CA GLY A 15 -11.18 -7.34 4.44
C GLY A 15 -9.81 -7.92 4.07
N LYS A 16 -9.74 -8.74 3.02
CA LYS A 16 -8.61 -9.67 2.81
C LYS A 16 -7.23 -9.03 2.60
N TYR A 17 -7.15 -7.74 2.28
CA TYR A 17 -5.89 -7.05 2.01
C TYR A 17 -5.41 -6.20 3.19
N ASP A 18 -6.28 -6.01 4.18
CA ASP A 18 -6.14 -5.04 5.27
C ASP A 18 -4.85 -5.26 6.06
N GLU A 19 -4.66 -6.46 6.62
CA GLU A 19 -3.49 -6.81 7.42
C GLU A 19 -2.15 -6.57 6.68
N LYS A 20 -2.07 -6.97 5.40
CA LYS A 20 -0.84 -6.80 4.62
C LYS A 20 -0.60 -5.34 4.24
N ARG A 21 -1.65 -4.58 3.95
CA ARG A 21 -1.55 -3.13 3.69
C ARG A 21 -1.15 -2.37 4.93
N GLU A 22 -1.79 -2.65 6.05
CA GLU A 22 -1.50 -2.06 7.36
C GLU A 22 -0.02 -2.28 7.69
N LYS A 23 0.45 -3.53 7.65
CA LYS A 23 1.86 -3.85 7.92
C LYS A 23 2.84 -3.12 7.00
N LEU A 24 2.57 -3.04 5.70
CA LEU A 24 3.41 -2.30 4.75
C LEU A 24 3.42 -0.80 5.05
N THR A 25 2.27 -0.25 5.44
CA THR A 25 2.08 1.17 5.76
C THR A 25 2.79 1.53 7.06
N GLU A 26 2.59 0.75 8.13
CA GLU A 26 3.27 0.91 9.41
C GLU A 26 4.79 0.83 9.25
N THR A 27 5.27 -0.16 8.49
CA THR A 27 6.72 -0.32 8.25
C THR A 27 7.29 0.87 7.47
N TYR A 28 6.59 1.33 6.43
CA TYR A 28 6.97 2.53 5.70
C TYR A 28 7.02 3.76 6.61
N LEU A 29 5.98 4.00 7.41
CA LEU A 29 5.89 5.16 8.30
C LEU A 29 6.97 5.12 9.39
N GLY A 30 7.28 3.94 9.93
CA GLY A 30 8.38 3.76 10.87
C GLY A 30 9.72 4.18 10.28
N TYR A 31 10.05 3.67 9.08
CA TYR A 31 11.30 4.06 8.42
C TYR A 31 11.30 5.51 7.92
N LEU A 32 10.15 6.07 7.55
CA LEU A 32 10.03 7.47 7.17
C LEU A 32 10.36 8.39 8.36
N GLU A 33 9.97 8.02 9.57
CA GLU A 33 10.32 8.78 10.77
C GLU A 33 11.83 8.74 11.03
N GLU A 34 12.44 7.55 10.95
CA GLU A 34 13.88 7.37 11.10
C GLU A 34 14.69 8.06 9.97
N ALA A 35 14.11 8.17 8.77
CA ALA A 35 14.73 8.81 7.61
C ALA A 35 15.01 10.30 7.80
N LYS A 36 14.37 10.95 8.79
CA LYS A 36 14.65 12.35 9.14
C LYS A 36 16.08 12.54 9.69
N THR A 37 16.70 11.49 10.20
CA THR A 37 18.04 11.54 10.80
C THR A 37 19.03 10.53 10.21
N ASP A 38 18.56 9.54 9.45
CA ASP A 38 19.41 8.51 8.81
C ASP A 38 19.07 8.33 7.32
N GLN A 39 20.01 8.68 6.44
CA GLN A 39 19.86 8.50 4.99
C GLN A 39 19.67 7.05 4.56
N GLY A 40 20.25 6.08 5.27
CA GLY A 40 20.05 4.66 5.00
C GLY A 40 18.59 4.25 5.20
N LYS A 41 17.91 4.85 6.18
CA LYS A 41 16.48 4.62 6.44
C LYS A 41 15.59 5.27 5.38
N ALA A 42 16.02 6.38 4.79
CA ALA A 42 15.33 6.97 3.63
C ALA A 42 15.28 5.99 2.43
N VAL A 43 16.38 5.29 2.14
CA VAL A 43 16.42 4.27 1.09
C VAL A 43 15.44 3.15 1.38
N VAL A 44 15.45 2.62 2.61
CA VAL A 44 14.54 1.55 3.03
C VAL A 44 13.07 2.01 2.98
N ALA A 45 12.76 3.23 3.41
CA ALA A 45 11.42 3.78 3.32
C ALA A 45 10.92 3.83 1.86
N ILE A 46 11.77 4.23 0.91
CA ILE A 46 11.44 4.23 -0.52
C ILE A 46 11.16 2.81 -1.03
N GLU A 47 11.94 1.81 -0.62
CA GLU A 47 11.69 0.41 -0.98
C GLU A 47 10.31 -0.08 -0.50
N TYR A 48 9.93 0.28 0.73
CA TYR A 48 8.61 -0.08 1.25
C TYR A 48 7.47 0.68 0.58
N ALA A 49 7.67 1.95 0.23
CA ALA A 49 6.72 2.71 -0.58
C ALA A 49 6.50 2.03 -1.95
N GLN A 50 7.56 1.60 -2.62
CA GLN A 50 7.47 0.86 -3.88
C GLN A 50 6.70 -0.45 -3.71
N ARG A 51 6.98 -1.23 -2.66
CA ARG A 51 6.25 -2.47 -2.35
C ARG A 51 4.76 -2.22 -2.10
N PHE A 52 4.42 -1.14 -1.38
CA PHE A 52 3.02 -0.76 -1.14
C PHE A 52 2.31 -0.39 -2.45
N SER A 53 2.96 0.35 -3.35
CA SER A 53 2.41 0.68 -4.67
C SER A 53 2.17 -0.56 -5.53
N LEU A 54 3.15 -1.47 -5.60
CA LEU A 54 3.01 -2.73 -6.33
C LEU A 54 1.88 -3.59 -5.75
N PHE A 55 1.81 -3.70 -4.42
CA PHE A 55 0.74 -4.46 -3.77
C PHE A 55 -0.64 -3.84 -4.03
N THR A 56 -0.76 -2.51 -4.03
CA THR A 56 -2.03 -1.83 -4.35
C THR A 56 -2.48 -2.15 -5.77
N LEU A 57 -1.56 -2.23 -6.74
CA LEU A 57 -1.86 -2.65 -8.11
C LEU A 57 -2.35 -4.11 -8.17
N GLU A 58 -1.69 -5.02 -7.46
CA GLU A 58 -2.12 -6.43 -7.34
C GLU A 58 -3.54 -6.53 -6.77
N CYS A 59 -3.82 -5.77 -5.69
CA CYS A 59 -5.13 -5.73 -5.06
C CYS A 59 -6.23 -5.25 -6.02
N TYR A 60 -5.93 -4.22 -6.82
CA TYR A 60 -6.86 -3.69 -7.81
C TYR A 60 -7.15 -4.70 -8.92
N HIS A 61 -6.11 -5.37 -9.43
CA HIS A 61 -6.27 -6.41 -10.43
C HIS A 61 -7.16 -7.57 -9.92
N ASP A 62 -6.89 -8.09 -8.72
CA ASP A 62 -7.68 -9.18 -8.12
C ASP A 62 -9.12 -8.72 -7.81
N TRP A 63 -9.32 -7.47 -7.38
CA TRP A 63 -10.66 -6.90 -7.22
C TRP A 63 -11.45 -6.90 -8.54
N LEU A 64 -10.85 -6.46 -9.64
CA LEU A 64 -11.47 -6.47 -10.98
C LEU A 64 -11.85 -7.87 -11.47
N GLN A 65 -11.18 -8.93 -11.00
CA GLN A 65 -11.52 -10.31 -11.37
C GLN A 65 -12.71 -10.86 -10.57
N ARG A 66 -13.06 -10.24 -9.43
CA ARG A 66 -14.20 -10.65 -8.58
C ARG A 66 -15.49 -9.94 -8.94
N THR A 67 -15.38 -8.73 -9.50
CA THR A 67 -16.52 -7.89 -9.87
C THR A 67 -17.03 -8.12 -11.30
N LYS A 68 -16.33 -8.96 -12.07
CA LYS A 68 -16.77 -9.50 -13.37
C LYS A 68 -17.53 -10.81 -13.19
#